data_AF-A0A3B0ZJW9-F1
#
_entry.id   AF-A0A3B0ZJW9-F1
#
_cell.length_a   1.000
_cell.length_b   1.000
_cell.length_c   1.000
_cell.angle_alpha   90.00
_cell.angle_beta   90.00
_cell.angle_gamma   90.00
#
_symmetry.space_group_name_H-M   'P 1'
#
loop_
_entity.id
_entity.type
_entity.pdbx_description
1 polymer ?
#
loop_
_entity_poly.entity_id
_entity_poly.type
_entity_poly.pdbx_seq_one_letter_code
_entity_poly.pdbx_strand_id
1 'polypeptide(L)'
;MSTYKELRKFTPEELLFNEEETRTVLKFIFAETHHKRIDSLPMSDRLREFAQALLVEAIDTSHAIGYVHGLFRSVKNPVKGALKILKSFGKKASQNWFKHASVHDIQSAQVYNFVLDYMGTHFAKFLPDFLANNDEVDKKMGAFLAYKVPTHGIVIRWG
;
A
#
# COMPACT_ATOMS: atom_id res chain seq x y z
N MET A 1 21.80 3.81 -10.12
CA MET A 1 21.70 2.41 -9.66
C MET A 1 20.24 2.12 -9.36
N SER A 2 19.71 0.97 -9.79
CA SER A 2 18.36 0.54 -9.42
C SER A 2 18.42 -0.09 -8.04
N THR A 3 17.81 0.56 -7.04
CA THR A 3 17.72 -0.01 -5.69
C THR A 3 16.56 -0.99 -5.67
N TYR A 4 16.77 -2.22 -5.20
CA TYR A 4 15.69 -3.17 -4.97
C TYR A 4 15.20 -3.03 -3.53
N LYS A 5 13.89 -3.03 -3.32
CA LYS A 5 13.25 -2.98 -2.00
C LYS A 5 12.36 -4.20 -1.84
N GLU A 6 12.30 -4.72 -0.62
CA GLU A 6 11.40 -5.82 -0.27
C GLU A 6 10.24 -5.32 0.59
N LEU A 7 9.03 -5.81 0.32
CA LEU A 7 7.89 -5.61 1.22
C LEU A 7 8.21 -6.19 2.60
N ARG A 8 7.83 -5.45 3.65
CA ARG A 8 7.94 -5.94 5.03
C ARG A 8 7.11 -7.21 5.19
N LYS A 9 7.70 -8.21 5.85
CA LYS A 9 7.01 -9.42 6.29
C LYS A 9 6.42 -9.24 7.68
N PHE A 10 5.28 -9.86 7.94
CA PHE A 10 4.61 -9.84 9.23
C PHE A 10 4.31 -11.25 9.71
N THR A 11 4.49 -11.47 11.00
CA THR A 11 3.98 -12.66 11.68
C THR A 11 2.45 -12.59 11.84
N PRO A 12 1.74 -13.72 11.98
CA PRO A 12 0.29 -13.73 12.21
C PRO A 12 -0.15 -12.85 13.39
N GLU A 13 0.67 -12.74 14.43
CA GLU A 13 0.42 -11.94 15.62
C GLU A 13 0.58 -10.43 15.36
N GLU A 14 1.38 -10.04 14.35
CA GLU A 14 1.54 -8.65 13.91
C GLU A 14 0.42 -8.18 12.96
N LEU A 15 -0.48 -9.09 12.52
CA LEU A 15 -1.56 -8.75 11.59
C LEU A 15 -2.67 -7.97 12.28
N LEU A 16 -2.80 -6.69 11.93
CA LEU A 16 -3.73 -5.78 12.59
C LEU A 16 -5.11 -5.73 11.93
N PHE A 17 -5.19 -6.01 10.63
CA PHE A 17 -6.41 -5.89 9.86
C PHE A 17 -7.28 -7.13 9.96
N ASN A 18 -8.59 -6.95 10.13
CA ASN A 18 -9.57 -7.99 9.90
C ASN A 18 -9.92 -8.11 8.39
N GLU A 19 -10.86 -8.97 8.03
CA GLU A 19 -11.29 -9.17 6.64
C GLU A 19 -11.77 -7.87 5.97
N GLU A 20 -12.69 -7.14 6.59
CA GLU A 20 -13.28 -5.92 6.05
C GLU A 20 -12.23 -4.82 5.87
N GLU A 21 -11.35 -4.68 6.86
CA GLU A 21 -10.25 -3.72 6.85
C GLU A 21 -9.26 -4.08 5.73
N THR A 22 -8.93 -5.35 5.57
CA THR A 22 -8.03 -5.85 4.52
C THR A 22 -8.57 -5.52 3.14
N ARG A 23 -9.85 -5.82 2.87
CA ARG A 23 -10.48 -5.48 1.58
C ARG A 23 -10.50 -3.98 1.34
N THR A 24 -10.77 -3.18 2.37
CA THR A 24 -10.78 -1.72 2.27
C THR A 24 -9.40 -1.18 1.94
N VAL A 25 -8.34 -1.71 2.57
CA VAL A 25 -6.94 -1.33 2.29
C VAL A 25 -6.54 -1.73 0.87
N LEU A 26 -6.87 -2.95 0.44
CA LEU A 26 -6.60 -3.38 -0.94
C LEU A 26 -7.32 -2.48 -1.95
N LYS A 27 -8.61 -2.17 -1.76
CA LYS A 27 -9.36 -1.26 -2.64
C LYS A 27 -8.86 0.18 -2.59
N PHE A 28 -8.22 0.59 -1.50
CA PHE A 28 -7.57 1.89 -1.39
C PHE A 28 -6.31 1.95 -2.27
N ILE A 29 -5.55 0.85 -2.34
CA ILE A 29 -4.27 0.79 -3.08
C ILE A 29 -4.48 0.47 -4.56
N PHE A 30 -5.39 -0.45 -4.88
CA PHE A 30 -5.64 -0.89 -6.25
C PHE A 30 -6.76 -0.09 -6.92
N ALA A 31 -6.60 0.15 -8.22
CA ALA A 31 -7.60 0.80 -9.05
C ALA A 31 -8.97 0.08 -9.01
N GLU A 32 -10.04 0.82 -9.29
CA GLU A 32 -11.43 0.32 -9.24
C GLU A 32 -11.69 -0.88 -10.13
N THR A 33 -10.94 -0.99 -11.23
CA THR A 33 -10.94 -2.15 -12.14
C THR A 33 -10.63 -3.48 -11.44
N HIS A 34 -9.93 -3.44 -10.30
CA HIS A 34 -9.58 -4.62 -9.52
C HIS A 34 -10.54 -4.89 -8.35
N HIS A 35 -11.48 -3.99 -8.03
CA HIS A 35 -12.31 -4.09 -6.82
C HIS A 35 -13.19 -5.34 -6.81
N LYS A 36 -13.81 -5.70 -7.94
CA LYS A 36 -14.61 -6.94 -8.06
C LYS A 36 -13.78 -8.19 -7.78
N ARG A 37 -12.51 -8.20 -8.21
CA ARG A 37 -11.58 -9.31 -7.94
C ARG A 37 -11.20 -9.33 -6.46
N ILE A 38 -10.90 -8.16 -5.88
CA ILE A 38 -10.58 -8.05 -4.45
C ILE A 38 -11.72 -8.57 -3.59
N ASP A 39 -12.97 -8.31 -3.97
CA ASP A 39 -14.14 -8.82 -3.26
C ASP A 39 -14.26 -10.35 -3.32
N SER A 40 -13.77 -10.97 -4.39
CA SER A 40 -13.81 -12.43 -4.55
C SER A 40 -12.61 -13.17 -3.95
N LEU A 41 -11.59 -12.48 -3.44
CA LEU A 41 -10.41 -13.14 -2.88
C LEU A 41 -10.76 -13.84 -1.55
N PRO A 42 -10.29 -15.09 -1.34
CA PRO A 42 -10.39 -15.74 -0.05
C PRO A 42 -9.56 -14.97 0.99
N MET A 43 -10.14 -14.71 2.16
CA MET A 43 -9.43 -14.02 3.22
C MET A 43 -8.49 -15.00 3.93
N SER A 44 -7.18 -14.79 3.76
CA SER A 44 -6.12 -15.57 4.40
C SER A 44 -5.16 -14.63 5.13
N ASP A 45 -4.43 -15.15 6.12
CA ASP A 45 -3.39 -14.37 6.81
C ASP A 45 -2.34 -13.82 5.85
N ARG A 46 -2.07 -14.54 4.77
CA ARG A 46 -1.21 -14.10 3.67
C ARG A 46 -1.76 -12.87 2.93
N LEU A 47 -3.06 -12.83 2.64
CA LEU A 47 -3.68 -11.68 2.01
C LEU A 47 -3.71 -10.46 2.96
N ARG A 48 -3.93 -10.72 4.25
CA ARG A 48 -3.87 -9.70 5.31
C ARG A 48 -2.46 -9.12 5.45
N GLU A 49 -1.44 -9.98 5.49
CA GLU A 49 -0.03 -9.60 5.49
C GLU A 49 0.31 -8.73 4.28
N PHE A 50 -0.09 -9.17 3.09
CA PHE A 50 0.15 -8.44 1.86
C PHE A 50 -0.47 -7.04 1.87
N ALA A 51 -1.74 -6.93 2.26
CA ALA A 51 -2.41 -5.65 2.37
C ALA A 51 -1.72 -4.71 3.38
N GLN A 52 -1.29 -5.26 4.53
CA GLN A 52 -0.57 -4.50 5.56
C GLN A 52 0.80 -4.03 5.08
N ALA A 53 1.56 -4.89 4.41
CA ALA A 53 2.85 -4.54 3.84
C ALA A 53 2.75 -3.45 2.78
N LEU A 54 1.76 -3.54 1.89
CA LEU A 54 1.50 -2.50 0.90
C LEU A 54 1.15 -1.17 1.57
N LEU A 55 0.36 -1.17 2.64
CA LEU A 55 0.02 0.07 3.31
C LEU A 55 1.22 0.73 3.99
N VAL A 56 2.03 -0.06 4.71
CA VAL A 56 3.27 0.44 5.33
C VAL A 56 4.18 1.06 4.29
N GLU A 57 4.38 0.35 3.18
CA GLU A 57 5.24 0.80 2.09
C GLU A 57 4.72 2.08 1.44
N ALA A 58 3.41 2.20 1.22
CA ALA A 58 2.81 3.39 0.62
C ALA A 58 2.98 4.64 1.52
N ILE A 59 2.82 4.47 2.83
CA ILE A 59 3.01 5.54 3.82
C ILE A 59 4.49 5.92 3.93
N ASP A 60 5.37 4.93 4.10
CA ASP A 60 6.81 5.15 4.25
C ASP A 60 7.41 5.83 3.02
N THR A 61 6.99 5.40 1.83
CA THR A 61 7.37 6.02 0.54
C THR A 61 6.90 7.46 0.46
N SER A 62 5.63 7.71 0.78
CA SER A 62 5.07 9.06 0.71
C SER A 62 5.81 10.01 1.65
N HIS A 63 6.22 9.53 2.82
CA HIS A 63 7.00 10.31 3.77
C HIS A 63 8.46 10.53 3.33
N ALA A 64 9.10 9.50 2.75
CA ALA A 64 10.46 9.59 2.21
C ALA A 64 10.59 10.64 1.09
N ILE A 65 9.53 10.84 0.32
CA ILE A 65 9.47 11.84 -0.77
C ILE A 65 9.39 13.28 -0.22
N GLY A 66 9.17 13.44 1.08
CA GLY A 66 9.56 14.65 1.80
C GLY A 66 8.66 15.87 1.59
N TYR A 67 7.36 15.69 1.35
CA TYR A 67 6.37 16.79 1.34
C TYR A 67 6.88 18.10 0.68
N VAL A 68 7.52 18.00 -0.48
CA VAL A 68 7.89 19.19 -1.25
C VAL A 68 6.65 19.63 -2.02
N HIS A 69 6.05 20.71 -1.52
CA HIS A 69 5.17 21.65 -2.22
C HIS A 69 4.79 21.29 -3.67
N GLY A 70 3.49 21.13 -3.94
CA GLY A 70 2.92 21.72 -5.16
C GLY A 70 2.24 20.86 -6.22
N LEU A 71 1.98 19.55 -6.01
CA LEU A 71 1.16 18.75 -6.96
C LEU A 71 0.06 17.95 -6.25
N PHE A 72 -0.78 18.67 -5.49
CA PHE A 72 -2.01 18.17 -4.85
C PHE A 72 -3.23 18.43 -5.73
N ARG A 73 -3.48 17.61 -6.76
CA ARG A 73 -4.80 17.62 -7.43
C ARG A 73 -5.50 16.26 -7.48
N SER A 74 -4.89 15.21 -6.94
CA SER A 74 -5.41 13.86 -7.18
C SER A 74 -5.68 13.03 -5.92
N VAL A 75 -5.32 13.45 -4.70
CA VAL A 75 -5.55 12.62 -3.50
C VAL A 75 -7.02 12.22 -3.44
N LYS A 76 -7.29 10.92 -3.68
CA LYS A 76 -8.61 10.34 -3.48
C LYS A 76 -8.84 10.50 -1.99
N ASN A 77 -9.73 11.43 -1.59
CA ASN A 77 -10.16 11.57 -0.21
C ASN A 77 -10.40 10.15 0.31
N PRO A 78 -9.58 9.65 1.26
CA PRO A 78 -9.75 8.28 1.70
C PRO A 78 -11.21 8.16 2.13
N VAL A 79 -11.94 7.25 1.47
CA VAL A 79 -13.37 7.00 1.76
C VAL A 79 -13.48 6.89 3.28
N LYS A 80 -14.52 7.47 3.91
CA LYS A 80 -14.61 7.60 5.39
C LYS A 80 -14.15 6.34 6.16
N GLY A 81 -14.37 5.14 5.60
CA GLY A 81 -13.84 3.87 6.09
C GLY A 81 -12.30 3.75 6.10
N ALA A 82 -11.62 4.06 5.00
CA ALA A 82 -10.15 4.04 4.91
C ALA A 82 -9.48 5.02 5.89
N LEU A 83 -10.06 6.20 6.11
CA LEU A 83 -9.55 7.14 7.14
C LEU A 83 -9.60 6.54 8.55
N LYS A 84 -10.69 5.86 8.89
CA LYS A 84 -10.83 5.21 10.20
C LYS A 84 -9.79 4.10 10.36
N ILE A 85 -9.56 3.33 9.30
CA ILE A 85 -8.56 2.25 9.26
C ILE A 85 -7.14 2.82 9.38
N LEU A 86 -6.80 3.88 8.65
CA LEU A 86 -5.49 4.53 8.77
C LEU A 86 -5.23 5.03 10.20
N LYS A 87 -6.25 5.61 10.85
CA LYS A 87 -6.15 6.06 12.24
C LYS A 87 -6.02 4.90 13.23
N SER A 88 -6.78 3.82 13.07
CA SER A 88 -6.65 2.63 13.95
C SER A 88 -5.32 1.92 13.72
N PHE A 89 -4.87 1.86 12.47
CA PHE A 89 -3.58 1.33 12.07
C PHE A 89 -2.45 2.13 12.70
N GLY A 90 -2.40 3.46 12.54
CA GLY A 90 -1.35 4.29 13.15
C GLY A 90 -1.26 4.20 14.68
N LYS A 91 -2.36 3.88 15.36
CA LYS A 91 -2.35 3.64 16.82
C LYS A 91 -1.74 2.30 17.22
N LYS A 92 -1.90 1.28 16.37
CA LYS A 92 -1.46 -0.09 16.62
C LYS A 92 -0.13 -0.42 15.96
N ALA A 93 0.23 0.33 14.91
CA ALA A 93 1.42 0.11 14.14
C ALA A 93 2.66 0.46 14.96
N SER A 94 3.64 -0.43 14.93
CA SER A 94 4.89 -0.21 15.62
C SER A 94 5.74 0.80 14.86
N GLN A 95 6.37 1.74 15.57
CA GLN A 95 7.25 2.76 14.97
C GLN A 95 8.37 2.12 14.14
N ASN A 96 8.89 0.96 14.57
CA ASN A 96 9.96 0.25 13.87
C ASN A 96 9.54 -0.36 12.51
N TRP A 97 8.26 -0.24 12.11
CA TRP A 97 7.79 -0.67 10.79
C TRP A 97 8.10 0.35 9.69
N PHE A 98 8.35 1.61 10.07
CA PHE A 98 8.58 2.71 9.15
C PHE A 98 10.03 3.16 9.23
N LYS A 99 10.62 3.49 8.09
CA LYS A 99 11.97 4.06 8.01
C LYS A 99 11.92 5.58 8.05
N HIS A 100 10.83 6.17 7.54
CA HIS A 100 10.72 7.60 7.31
C HIS A 100 9.55 8.24 8.06
N ALA A 101 8.46 7.52 8.35
CA ALA A 101 7.26 8.05 9.00
C ALA A 101 7.23 7.79 10.52
N SER A 102 6.80 8.77 11.32
CA SER A 102 6.53 8.58 12.75
C SER A 102 5.09 8.09 13.01
N VAL A 103 4.81 7.56 14.21
CA VAL A 103 3.43 7.19 14.60
C VAL A 103 2.45 8.34 14.52
N HIS A 104 2.89 9.57 14.83
CA HIS A 104 2.07 10.76 14.68
C HIS A 104 1.71 11.00 13.20
N ASP A 105 2.68 10.83 12.29
CA ASP A 105 2.49 11.04 10.86
C ASP A 105 1.52 10.02 10.24
N ILE A 106 1.43 8.81 10.81
CA ILE A 106 0.50 7.78 10.32
C ILE A 106 -0.96 8.18 10.58
N GLN A 107 -1.24 8.82 11.73
CA GLN A 107 -2.60 9.20 12.11
C GLN A 107 -3.18 10.31 11.24
N SER A 108 -2.31 11.11 10.61
CA SER A 108 -2.63 12.15 9.62
C SER A 108 -2.13 11.80 8.21
N ALA A 109 -1.73 10.55 7.97
CA ALA A 109 -1.00 10.18 6.76
C ALA A 109 -1.79 10.51 5.49
N GLN A 110 -1.13 11.24 4.60
CA GLN A 110 -1.55 11.40 3.22
C GLN A 110 -0.65 10.54 2.34
N VAL A 111 -1.26 9.73 1.48
CA VAL A 111 -0.54 8.88 0.53
C VAL A 111 -0.71 9.47 -0.87
N TYR A 112 0.38 9.59 -1.61
CA TYR A 112 0.32 10.14 -2.97
C TYR A 112 -0.34 9.18 -3.96
N ASN A 113 -1.16 9.71 -4.87
CA ASN A 113 -1.78 8.90 -5.92
C ASN A 113 -0.78 8.17 -6.79
N PHE A 114 0.29 8.82 -7.24
CA PHE A 114 1.27 8.15 -8.09
C PHE A 114 1.97 6.99 -7.35
N VAL A 115 2.06 7.04 -6.01
CA VAL A 115 2.55 5.93 -5.20
C VAL A 115 1.54 4.79 -5.23
N LEU A 116 0.25 5.09 -5.01
CA LEU A 116 -0.82 4.09 -5.13
C LEU A 116 -0.91 3.51 -6.55
N ASP A 117 -0.79 4.32 -7.60
CA ASP A 117 -0.83 3.88 -8.99
C ASP A 117 0.38 3.00 -9.32
N TYR A 118 1.57 3.40 -8.87
CA TYR A 118 2.79 2.61 -9.03
C TYR A 118 2.66 1.26 -8.33
N MET A 119 2.26 1.27 -7.06
CA MET A 119 2.08 0.06 -6.26
C MET A 119 0.97 -0.81 -6.83
N GLY A 120 -0.20 -0.24 -7.09
CA GLY A 120 -1.35 -0.92 -7.67
C GLY A 120 -0.98 -1.60 -8.98
N THR A 121 -0.31 -0.89 -9.89
CA THR A 121 0.14 -1.47 -11.16
C THR A 121 1.18 -2.57 -10.97
N HIS A 122 2.18 -2.35 -10.11
CA HIS A 122 3.28 -3.30 -9.93
C HIS A 122 2.82 -4.58 -9.22
N PHE A 123 1.89 -4.45 -8.28
CA PHE A 123 1.42 -5.53 -7.42
C PHE A 123 0.12 -6.17 -7.90
N ALA A 124 -0.61 -5.58 -8.86
CA ALA A 124 -1.85 -6.15 -9.39
C ALA A 124 -1.65 -7.54 -10.01
N LYS A 125 -0.45 -7.81 -10.55
CA LYS A 125 -0.07 -9.10 -11.11
C LYS A 125 -0.10 -10.25 -10.07
N PHE A 126 -0.01 -9.93 -8.78
CA PHE A 126 -0.04 -10.92 -7.70
C PHE A 126 -1.46 -11.19 -7.18
N LEU A 127 -2.45 -10.35 -7.50
CA LEU A 127 -3.84 -10.57 -7.08
C LEU A 127 -4.40 -11.95 -7.51
N PRO A 128 -4.15 -12.44 -8.75
CA PRO A 128 -4.53 -13.80 -9.15
C PRO A 128 -3.86 -14.89 -8.32
N ASP A 129 -2.63 -14.68 -7.85
CA ASP A 129 -1.85 -15.72 -7.17
C ASP A 129 -2.44 -16.09 -5.80
N PHE A 130 -3.16 -15.15 -5.16
CA PHE A 130 -3.92 -15.41 -3.93
C PHE A 130 -5.10 -16.38 -4.14
N LEU A 131 -5.55 -16.60 -5.38
CA LEU A 131 -6.54 -17.64 -5.68
C LEU A 131 -5.88 -19.02 -5.83
N ALA A 132 -4.60 -19.06 -6.18
CA ALA A 132 -3.88 -20.29 -6.50
C ALA A 132 -3.17 -20.94 -5.29
N ASN A 133 -3.16 -20.30 -4.11
CA ASN A 133 -2.49 -20.78 -2.89
C ASN A 133 -1.06 -21.31 -3.13
N ASN A 134 -0.27 -20.59 -3.93
CA ASN A 134 1.04 -21.07 -4.37
C ASN A 134 2.18 -20.43 -3.54
N ASP A 135 2.97 -21.24 -2.84
CA ASP A 135 3.99 -20.80 -1.88
C ASP A 135 5.23 -20.18 -2.54
N GLU A 136 5.53 -20.52 -3.81
CA GLU A 136 6.66 -19.92 -4.54
C GLU A 136 6.49 -18.41 -4.77
N VAL A 137 5.26 -17.92 -4.72
CA VAL A 137 4.93 -16.52 -4.97
C VAL A 137 5.41 -15.62 -3.82
N ASP A 138 5.60 -16.17 -2.61
CA ASP A 138 6.07 -15.38 -1.44
C ASP A 138 7.49 -14.86 -1.56
N LYS A 139 8.36 -15.59 -2.29
CA LYS A 139 9.73 -15.13 -2.58
C LYS A 139 9.76 -14.04 -3.65
N LYS A 140 8.78 -14.01 -4.56
CA LYS A 140 8.73 -13.06 -5.69
C LYS A 140 7.91 -11.80 -5.39
N MET A 141 6.95 -11.87 -4.47
CA MET A 141 6.12 -10.72 -4.07
C MET A 141 6.89 -9.64 -3.30
N GLY A 142 7.97 -10.02 -2.61
CA GLY A 142 8.76 -9.09 -1.79
C GLY A 142 9.49 -8.06 -2.63
N ALA A 143 10.29 -8.50 -3.60
CA ALA A 143 11.25 -7.66 -4.29
C ALA A 143 10.63 -6.84 -5.43
N PHE A 144 10.70 -5.52 -5.32
CA PHE A 144 10.34 -4.58 -6.37
C PHE A 144 11.42 -3.52 -6.56
N LEU A 145 11.42 -2.90 -7.75
CA LEU A 145 12.30 -1.77 -8.02
C LEU A 145 11.86 -0.59 -7.17
N ALA A 146 12.78 -0.01 -6.41
CA ALA A 146 12.54 1.22 -5.69
C ALA A 146 12.07 2.29 -6.67
N TYR A 147 11.00 2.97 -6.29
CA TYR A 147 10.37 4.05 -7.04
C TYR A 147 11.41 5.13 -7.37
N LYS A 148 11.41 5.58 -8.63
CA LYS A 148 12.15 6.79 -9.05
C LYS A 148 11.20 7.97 -8.90
N VAL A 149 11.52 8.89 -7.99
CA VAL A 149 10.81 10.16 -7.87
C VAL A 149 10.94 10.91 -9.19
N PRO A 150 9.85 11.29 -9.88
CA PRO A 150 9.94 12.06 -11.10
C PRO A 150 10.67 13.38 -10.83
N THR A 151 11.79 13.61 -11.50
CA THR A 151 12.62 14.80 -11.29
C THR A 151 12.06 16.05 -12.00
N HIS A 152 11.20 15.89 -13.00
CA HIS A 152 10.55 16.98 -13.75
C HIS A 152 9.18 16.53 -14.30
N GLY A 153 8.19 17.44 -14.30
CA GLY A 153 7.00 17.40 -15.16
C GLY A 153 6.08 16.18 -15.01
N ILE A 154 5.10 16.25 -14.10
CA ILE A 154 3.95 15.34 -14.14
C ILE A 154 3.16 15.64 -15.42
N VAL A 155 3.33 14.79 -16.44
CA VAL A 155 2.51 14.84 -17.66
C VAL A 155 1.11 14.35 -17.29
N ILE A 156 0.16 15.28 -17.25
CA ILE A 156 -1.26 15.00 -17.04
C ILE A 156 -1.81 14.37 -18.33
N ARG A 157 -2.30 13.14 -18.26
CA ARG A 157 -3.24 12.59 -19.25
C ARG A 157 -4.61 12.55 -18.61
N TRP A 158 -5.51 13.37 -19.12
CA TRP A 158 -6.94 13.30 -18.80
C TRP A 158 -7.57 12.15 -19.59
N GLY A 159 -8.43 11.40 -18.92
CA GLY A 159 -9.32 10.38 -19.48
C GLY A 159 -10.46 10.16 -18.51
#